data_AF-A0A4S9WS20-F1
#
_entry.id   AF-A0A4S9WS20-F1
#
_cell.length_a   1.000
_cell.length_b   1.000
_cell.length_c   1.000
_cell.angle_alpha   90.00
_cell.angle_beta   90.00
_cell.angle_gamma   90.00
#
_symmetry.space_group_name_H-M   'P 1'
#
loop_
_entity.id
_entity.type
_entity.pdbx_description
1 polymer ?
#
loop_
_entity_poly.entity_id
_entity_poly.type
_entity_poly.pdbx_seq_one_letter_code
_entity_poly.pdbx_strand_id
1 'polypeptide(L)'
;MSTTKPLGPFKLVTVNTAPERAYRLIGRVVENVKDKYTIVHAGNADSQEQVREVVTKEQPDVLFTASMWTPEEAKSIHAEAKEIMGPQLKTFALPQGLQVSRGPDAVVEFIEENLPALLEG
;
A
#
# COMPACT_ATOMS: atom_id res chain seq x y z
N MET A 1 -21.14 22.79 -11.52
CA MET A 1 -20.30 21.58 -11.66
C MET A 1 -19.84 21.22 -10.27
N SER A 2 -20.36 20.14 -9.68
CA SER A 2 -19.95 19.72 -8.34
C SER A 2 -18.54 19.17 -8.41
N THR A 3 -17.55 19.99 -8.08
CA THR A 3 -16.17 19.55 -7.89
C THR A 3 -16.12 18.70 -6.63
N THR A 4 -16.35 17.40 -6.76
CA THR A 4 -16.16 16.46 -5.66
C THR A 4 -14.68 16.48 -5.29
N LYS A 5 -14.37 16.83 -4.05
CA LYS A 5 -12.99 16.75 -3.56
C LYS A 5 -12.54 15.28 -3.56
N PRO A 6 -11.27 14.98 -3.87
CA PRO A 6 -10.75 13.62 -3.76
C PRO A 6 -10.85 13.13 -2.31
N LEU A 7 -11.17 11.85 -2.13
CA LEU A 7 -11.26 11.20 -0.82
C LEU A 7 -9.88 11.10 -0.16
N GLY A 8 -9.81 11.25 1.17
CA GLY A 8 -8.57 11.21 1.94
C GLY A 8 -8.31 12.50 2.74
N PRO A 9 -7.07 12.74 3.20
CA PRO A 9 -5.85 12.00 2.86
C PRO A 9 -5.78 10.61 3.48
N PHE A 10 -5.32 9.62 2.70
CA PHE A 10 -4.98 8.28 3.17
C PHE A 10 -3.48 8.16 3.35
N LYS A 11 -3.02 7.88 4.56
CA LYS A 11 -1.63 7.62 4.85
C LYS A 11 -1.27 6.17 4.50
N LEU A 12 -0.36 6.00 3.55
CA LEU A 12 0.07 4.70 3.04
C LEU A 12 1.48 4.37 3.54
N VAL A 13 1.64 3.15 4.06
CA VAL A 13 2.95 2.52 4.29
C VAL A 13 3.09 1.30 3.37
N THR A 14 4.28 1.13 2.80
CA THR A 14 4.61 -0.05 2.00
C THR A 14 5.54 -0.99 2.75
N VAL A 15 5.48 -2.28 2.47
CA VAL A 15 6.46 -3.27 2.91
C VAL A 15 7.16 -3.85 1.68
N ASN A 16 8.36 -3.35 1.41
CA ASN A 16 9.12 -3.63 0.18
C ASN A 16 10.63 -3.50 0.44
N THR A 17 11.40 -4.54 0.11
CA THR A 17 12.85 -4.61 0.32
C THR A 17 13.61 -3.69 -0.64
N ALA A 18 12.93 -3.21 -1.67
CA ALA A 18 13.42 -2.19 -2.59
C ALA A 18 12.63 -0.89 -2.37
N PRO A 19 13.00 -0.05 -1.38
CA PRO A 19 12.26 1.17 -1.03
C PRO A 19 12.14 2.13 -2.21
N GLU A 20 13.22 2.39 -2.95
CA GLU A 20 13.21 3.26 -4.13
C GLU A 20 12.17 2.81 -5.17
N ARG A 21 12.02 1.49 -5.36
CA ARG A 21 11.03 0.92 -6.27
C ARG A 21 9.62 1.14 -5.76
N ALA A 22 9.39 0.98 -4.44
CA ALA A 22 8.11 1.27 -3.83
C ALA A 22 7.70 2.74 -4.04
N TYR A 23 8.59 3.69 -3.73
CA TYR A 23 8.34 5.12 -3.94
C TYR A 23 8.00 5.45 -5.40
N ARG A 24 8.73 4.86 -6.37
CA ARG A 24 8.44 5.09 -7.80
C ARG A 24 7.07 4.53 -8.21
N LEU A 25 6.74 3.31 -7.80
CA LEU A 25 5.46 2.67 -8.15
C LEU A 25 4.28 3.38 -7.49
N ILE A 26 4.38 3.67 -6.19
CA ILE A 26 3.34 4.37 -5.46
C ILE A 26 3.20 5.81 -5.95
N GLY A 27 4.31 6.49 -6.27
CA GLY A 27 4.26 7.83 -6.88
C GLY A 27 3.44 7.85 -8.18
N ARG A 28 3.57 6.82 -9.02
CA ARG A 28 2.73 6.66 -10.22
C ARG A 28 1.25 6.44 -9.88
N VAL A 29 0.96 5.55 -8.92
CA VAL A 29 -0.41 5.31 -8.46
C VAL A 29 -1.05 6.59 -7.94
N VAL A 30 -0.36 7.32 -7.06
CA VAL A 30 -0.81 8.59 -6.47
C VAL A 30 -1.15 9.60 -7.57
N GLU A 31 -0.26 9.76 -8.55
CA GLU A 31 -0.46 10.69 -9.67
C GLU A 31 -1.66 10.30 -10.54
N ASN A 32 -1.82 9.00 -10.84
CA ASN A 32 -2.89 8.50 -11.69
C ASN A 32 -4.28 8.59 -11.04
N VAL A 33 -4.36 8.56 -9.71
CA VAL A 33 -5.63 8.56 -8.98
C VAL A 33 -5.92 9.85 -8.22
N LYS A 34 -5.10 10.89 -8.38
CA LYS A 34 -5.21 12.16 -7.64
C LYS A 34 -6.56 12.86 -7.76
N ASP A 35 -7.26 12.66 -8.87
CA ASP A 35 -8.60 13.23 -9.10
C ASP A 35 -9.66 12.57 -8.20
N LYS A 36 -9.38 11.36 -7.69
CA LYS A 36 -10.29 10.55 -6.87
C LYS A 36 -9.83 10.39 -5.43
N TYR A 37 -8.53 10.20 -5.19
CA TYR A 37 -7.97 9.94 -3.87
C TYR A 37 -6.74 10.80 -3.60
N THR A 38 -6.63 11.32 -2.38
CA THR A 38 -5.41 11.91 -1.85
C THR A 38 -4.67 10.84 -1.06
N ILE A 39 -3.55 10.34 -1.58
CA ILE A 39 -2.73 9.31 -0.94
C ILE A 39 -1.36 9.90 -0.59
N VAL A 40 -0.93 9.71 0.66
CA VAL A 40 0.37 10.17 1.16
C VAL A 40 1.21 8.94 1.49
N HIS A 41 2.26 8.68 0.70
CA HIS A 41 3.21 7.61 1.00
C HIS A 41 4.13 8.06 2.13
N ALA A 42 3.81 7.64 3.35
CA ALA A 42 4.45 8.10 4.58
C ALA A 42 5.74 7.34 4.91
N GLY A 43 5.82 6.07 4.51
CA GLY A 43 7.00 5.26 4.79
C GLY A 43 7.05 3.93 4.08
N ASN A 44 8.20 3.27 4.19
CA ASN A 44 8.42 1.92 3.72
C ASN A 44 9.15 1.12 4.80
N ALA A 45 8.63 -0.04 5.16
CA ALA A 45 9.38 -1.07 5.87
C ALA A 45 10.10 -1.95 4.86
N ASP A 46 11.43 -2.05 4.92
CA ASP A 46 12.20 -2.87 3.99
C ASP A 46 12.26 -4.35 4.37
N SER A 47 11.85 -4.68 5.60
CA SER A 47 11.88 -6.03 6.17
C SER A 47 10.67 -6.26 7.07
N GLN A 48 10.32 -7.52 7.36
CA GLN A 48 9.21 -7.84 8.28
C GLN A 48 9.44 -7.26 9.67
N GLU A 49 10.69 -7.34 10.17
CA GLU A 49 11.07 -6.83 11.50
C GLU A 49 10.87 -5.31 11.64
N GLN A 50 10.97 -4.55 10.54
CA GLN A 50 10.75 -3.11 10.55
C GLN A 50 9.27 -2.71 10.51
N VAL A 51 8.36 -3.64 10.21
CA VAL A 51 6.93 -3.34 10.10
C VAL A 51 6.44 -2.71 11.40
N ARG A 52 6.82 -3.27 12.55
CA ARG A 52 6.42 -2.76 13.86
C ARG A 52 6.84 -1.31 14.07
N GLU A 53 8.10 -1.01 13.82
CA GLU A 53 8.66 0.33 14.00
C GLU A 53 7.98 1.35 13.07
N VAL A 54 7.92 1.04 11.77
CA VAL A 54 7.38 1.95 10.74
C VAL A 54 5.88 2.17 10.94
N VAL A 55 5.11 1.11 11.20
CA VAL A 55 3.66 1.22 11.43
C VAL A 55 3.36 2.01 12.71
N THR A 56 4.11 1.77 13.79
CA THR A 56 3.92 2.52 15.06
C THR A 56 4.24 4.00 14.88
N LYS A 57 5.31 4.32 14.15
CA LYS A 57 5.75 5.69 13.92
C LYS A 57 4.81 6.44 12.97
N GLU A 58 4.49 5.84 11.84
CA GLU A 58 3.74 6.52 10.79
C GLU A 58 2.23 6.47 11.03
N GLN A 59 1.72 5.47 11.74
CA GLN A 59 0.28 5.26 11.98
C GLN A 59 -0.54 5.34 10.68
N PRO A 60 -0.33 4.39 9.74
CA PRO A 60 -0.96 4.43 8.42
C PRO A 60 -2.45 4.07 8.45
N ASP A 61 -3.21 4.62 7.52
CA ASP A 61 -4.57 4.17 7.21
C ASP A 61 -4.56 2.92 6.32
N VAL A 62 -3.51 2.80 5.49
CA VAL A 62 -3.38 1.76 4.48
C VAL A 62 -1.97 1.16 4.51
N LEU A 63 -1.87 -0.17 4.43
CA LEU A 63 -0.60 -0.90 4.32
C LEU A 63 -0.58 -1.83 3.10
N PHE A 64 0.43 -1.66 2.24
CA PHE A 64 0.64 -2.47 1.04
C PHE A 64 1.85 -3.39 1.18
N THR A 65 1.68 -4.69 0.94
CA THR A 65 2.80 -5.65 0.86
C THR A 65 3.16 -5.92 -0.59
N ALA A 66 4.45 -5.80 -0.91
CA ALA A 66 4.98 -6.02 -2.26
C ALA A 66 4.84 -7.47 -2.74
N SER A 67 4.79 -7.67 -4.07
CA SER A 67 4.64 -8.98 -4.72
C SER A 67 5.84 -9.92 -4.56
N MET A 68 6.91 -9.50 -3.91
CA MET A 68 8.04 -10.38 -3.60
C MET A 68 7.79 -11.23 -2.35
N TRP A 69 6.88 -10.81 -1.46
CA TRP A 69 6.52 -11.56 -0.27
C TRP A 69 5.60 -12.72 -0.65
N THR A 70 5.77 -13.87 0.00
CA THR A 70 4.83 -14.97 -0.10
C THR A 70 3.47 -14.61 0.54
N PRO A 71 2.38 -15.32 0.22
CA PRO A 71 1.09 -15.12 0.87
C PRO A 71 1.14 -15.30 2.40
N GLU A 72 1.98 -16.21 2.89
CA GLU A 72 2.15 -16.47 4.33
C GLU A 72 2.87 -15.30 5.02
N GLU A 73 3.94 -14.79 4.41
CA GLU A 73 4.64 -13.61 4.91
C GLU A 73 3.75 -12.36 4.88
N ALA A 74 3.03 -12.12 3.79
CA ALA A 74 2.07 -11.03 3.70
C ALA A 74 1.00 -11.10 4.79
N LYS A 75 0.49 -12.31 5.07
CA LYS A 75 -0.48 -12.54 6.14
C LYS A 75 0.10 -12.24 7.52
N SER A 76 1.33 -12.65 7.79
CA SER A 76 2.03 -12.34 9.05
C SER A 76 2.27 -10.84 9.22
N ILE A 77 2.74 -10.16 8.17
CA ILE A 77 2.92 -8.71 8.14
C ILE A 77 1.59 -7.99 8.42
N HIS A 78 0.50 -8.41 7.77
CA HIS A 78 -0.82 -7.81 7.97
C HIS A 78 -1.35 -8.05 9.38
N ALA A 79 -1.12 -9.24 9.95
CA ALA A 79 -1.51 -9.55 11.31
C ALA A 79 -0.78 -8.66 12.31
N GLU A 80 0.55 -8.50 12.16
CA GLU A 80 1.33 -7.62 13.02
C GLU A 80 0.90 -6.16 12.89
N ALA A 81 0.72 -5.67 11.67
CA ALA A 81 0.28 -4.28 11.46
C ALA A 81 -1.12 -4.02 12.05
N LYS A 82 -2.04 -4.99 11.96
CA LYS A 82 -3.37 -4.92 12.58
C LYS A 82 -3.35 -5.07 14.09
N GLU A 83 -2.40 -5.79 14.66
CA GLU A 83 -2.19 -5.82 16.11
C GLU A 83 -1.84 -4.44 16.65
N ILE A 84 -1.05 -3.67 15.89
CA ILE A 84 -0.60 -2.32 16.26
C ILE A 84 -1.69 -1.27 16.02
N MET A 85 -2.31 -1.28 14.84
CA MET A 85 -3.23 -0.22 14.39
C MET A 85 -4.70 -0.52 14.66
N GLY A 86 -5.04 -1.77 14.97
CA GLY A 86 -6.42 -2.23 15.13
C GLY A 86 -7.13 -2.54 13.80
N PRO A 87 -8.44 -2.85 13.88
CA PRO A 87 -9.22 -3.34 12.75
C PRO A 87 -9.47 -2.32 11.63
N GLN A 88 -9.22 -1.04 11.90
CA GLN A 88 -9.38 0.07 10.95
C GLN A 88 -8.27 0.11 9.87
N LEU A 89 -7.13 -0.55 10.11
CA LEU A 89 -6.05 -0.60 9.13
C LEU A 89 -6.46 -1.40 7.90
N LYS A 90 -6.47 -0.73 6.75
CA LYS A 90 -6.74 -1.33 5.45
C LYS A 90 -5.46 -1.98 4.94
N THR A 91 -5.49 -3.29 4.69
CA THR A 91 -4.32 -4.06 4.26
C THR A 91 -4.53 -4.61 2.86
N PHE A 92 -3.51 -4.50 2.01
CA PHE A 92 -3.54 -5.03 0.65
C PHE A 92 -2.23 -5.74 0.31
N ALA A 93 -2.34 -6.92 -0.28
CA ALA A 93 -1.19 -7.69 -0.72
C ALA A 93 -1.20 -7.82 -2.24
N LEU A 94 -0.08 -7.44 -2.87
CA LEU A 94 0.12 -7.71 -4.27
C LEU A 94 0.33 -9.23 -4.48
N PRO A 95 -0.27 -9.82 -5.53
CA PRO A 95 -0.05 -11.22 -5.86
C PRO A 95 1.44 -11.54 -6.02
N GLN A 96 1.88 -12.64 -5.41
CA GLN A 96 3.29 -13.03 -5.44
C GLN A 96 3.77 -13.17 -6.90
N GLY A 97 4.95 -12.60 -7.20
CA GLY A 97 5.57 -12.66 -8.51
C GLY A 97 4.96 -11.72 -9.57
N LEU A 98 3.90 -10.96 -9.25
CA LEU A 98 3.20 -10.11 -10.23
C LEU A 98 4.15 -9.20 -11.02
N GLN A 99 5.07 -8.52 -10.32
CA GLN A 99 5.99 -7.60 -10.99
C GLN A 99 6.97 -8.30 -11.92
N VAL A 100 7.43 -9.51 -11.57
CA VAL A 100 8.37 -10.28 -12.38
C VAL A 100 7.65 -10.82 -13.63
N SER A 101 6.43 -11.31 -13.45
CA SER A 101 5.65 -11.94 -14.53
C SER A 101 5.02 -10.95 -15.50
N ARG A 102 4.64 -9.75 -15.03
CA ARG A 102 3.82 -8.79 -15.80
C ARG A 102 4.41 -7.38 -15.86
N GLY A 103 5.55 -7.15 -15.19
CA GLY A 103 6.22 -5.87 -15.18
C GLY A 103 5.67 -4.87 -14.15
N PRO A 104 6.30 -3.69 -14.05
CA PRO A 104 5.92 -2.64 -13.10
C PRO A 104 4.57 -1.99 -13.43
N ASP A 105 4.20 -1.87 -14.71
CA ASP A 105 2.94 -1.24 -15.13
C ASP A 105 1.72 -2.06 -14.66
N ALA A 106 1.79 -3.38 -14.78
CA ALA A 106 0.74 -4.26 -14.29
C ALA A 106 0.55 -4.19 -12.77
N VAL A 107 1.60 -3.85 -12.01
CA VAL A 107 1.48 -3.62 -10.56
C VAL A 107 0.69 -2.34 -10.28
N VAL A 108 0.94 -1.28 -11.04
CA VAL A 108 0.23 0.00 -10.92
C VAL A 108 -1.25 -0.19 -11.28
N GLU A 109 -1.54 -0.79 -12.44
CA GLU A 109 -2.91 -1.08 -12.88
C GLU A 109 -3.66 -1.94 -11.84
N PHE A 110 -3.02 -3.00 -11.34
CA PHE A 110 -3.64 -3.87 -10.34
C PHE A 110 -3.97 -3.13 -9.04
N ILE A 111 -3.12 -2.20 -8.59
CA ILE A 111 -3.42 -1.37 -7.43
C ILE A 111 -4.63 -0.47 -7.73
N GLU A 112 -4.61 0.23 -8.86
CA GLU A 112 -5.67 1.16 -9.26
C GLU A 112 -7.04 0.51 -9.37
N GLU A 113 -7.11 -0.70 -9.93
CA GLU A 113 -8.36 -1.46 -10.05
C GLU A 113 -8.93 -1.89 -8.69
N ASN A 114 -8.07 -2.09 -7.68
CA ASN A 114 -8.47 -2.56 -6.36
C ASN A 114 -8.62 -1.43 -5.32
N LEU A 115 -8.11 -0.24 -5.60
CA LEU A 115 -8.21 0.92 -4.71
C LEU A 115 -9.65 1.27 -4.31
N PRO A 116 -10.66 1.30 -5.20
CA PRO A 116 -12.03 1.62 -4.81
C PRO A 116 -12.59 0.67 -3.75
N ALA A 117 -12.41 -0.64 -3.97
CA ALA A 117 -12.86 -1.66 -3.02
C ALA A 117 -12.17 -1.55 -1.65
N LEU A 118 -10.91 -1.10 -1.65
CA LEU A 118 -10.14 -0.92 -0.43
C LEU A 118 -10.51 0.38 0.30
N LEU A 119 -10.57 1.51 -0.39
CA LEU A 119 -10.66 2.84 0.21
C LEU A 119 -12.09 3.28 0.49
N GLU A 120 -13.07 2.83 -0.30
CA GLU A 120 -14.48 3.21 -0.18
C GLU A 120 -15.32 2.18 0.59
N GLY A 121 -14.75 0.99 0.84
CA GLY A 121 -15.30 -0.03 1.72
C GLY A 121 -15.04 0.20 3.21
#